data_AF-A0A655AWS9-F1
#
_entry.id   AF-A0A655AWS9-F1
#
_cell.length_a   1.000
_cell.length_b   1.000
_cell.length_c   1.000
_cell.angle_alpha   90.00
_cell.angle_beta   90.00
_cell.angle_gamma   90.00
#
_symmetry.space_group_name_H-M   'P 1'
#
loop_
_entity.id
_entity.type
_entity.pdbx_description
1 polymer ?
#
loop_
_entity_poly.entity_id
_entity_poly.type
_entity_poly.pdbx_seq_one_letter_code
_entity_poly.pdbx_strand_id
1 'polypeptide(L)' 'MELGGAGIEMDVDMVEELGADAYLYGRIVSGGCEMDQSIVARVDGRGPPERGSRVRLCPTPGHLHFFAVDGRRIPG' A
#
# COMPACT_ATOMS: atom_id res chain seq x y z
N MET A 1 9.87 15.02 6.57
CA MET A 1 10.58 13.75 6.79
C MET A 1 10.66 13.57 8.29
N GLU A 2 9.97 12.58 8.83
CA GLU A 2 9.89 12.32 10.28
C GLU A 2 10.05 10.81 10.50
N LEU A 3 10.94 10.43 11.42
CA LEU A 3 11.28 9.03 11.69
C LEU A 3 10.14 8.35 12.49
N GLY A 4 9.55 7.31 11.91
CA GLY A 4 8.68 6.36 12.62
C GLY A 4 8.24 5.26 11.67
N GLY A 5 8.38 3.99 12.05
CA GLY A 5 7.96 2.81 11.28
C GLY A 5 6.45 2.66 11.11
N ALA A 6 5.72 3.76 10.92
CA ALA A 6 4.30 3.79 10.66
C ALA A 6 4.03 3.56 9.16
N GLY A 7 3.14 2.63 8.87
CA GLY A 7 2.80 2.23 7.51
C GLY A 7 2.24 0.82 7.48
N ILE A 8 1.67 0.44 6.34
CA ILE A 8 1.08 -0.88 6.12
C ILE A 8 2.13 -1.74 5.43
N GLU A 9 2.48 -2.89 6.01
CA GLU A 9 3.34 -3.84 5.29
C GLU A 9 2.54 -4.56 4.21
N MET A 10 3.19 -4.83 3.09
CA MET A 10 2.61 -5.51 1.96
C MET A 10 3.61 -6.45 1.32
N ASP A 11 3.16 -7.66 0.97
CA ASP A 11 3.88 -8.55 0.06
C ASP A 11 3.41 -8.32 -1.37
N VAL A 12 4.35 -8.11 -2.28
CA VAL A 12 4.08 -7.81 -3.69
C VAL A 12 3.84 -9.11 -4.45
N ASP A 13 2.61 -9.32 -4.93
CA ASP A 13 2.24 -10.48 -5.72
C ASP A 13 2.49 -10.27 -7.23
N MET A 14 2.34 -9.03 -7.71
CA MET A 14 2.53 -8.62 -9.11
C MET A 14 2.96 -7.14 -9.20
N VAL A 15 3.79 -6.85 -10.21
CA VAL A 15 4.19 -5.49 -10.61
C VAL A 15 3.73 -5.23 -12.03
N GLU A 16 3.11 -4.08 -12.28
CA GLU A 16 2.74 -3.60 -13.61
C GLU A 16 3.51 -2.33 -13.92
N GLU A 17 4.39 -2.38 -14.92
CA GLU A 17 5.22 -1.25 -15.34
C GLU A 17 4.57 -0.49 -16.50
N LEU A 18 4.25 0.80 -16.28
CA LEU A 18 3.55 1.65 -17.25
C LEU A 18 4.38 2.88 -17.63
N GLY A 19 5.71 2.73 -17.63
CA GLY A 19 6.67 3.78 -17.99
C GLY A 19 6.99 4.69 -16.82
N ALA A 20 6.28 5.81 -16.68
CA ALA A 20 6.56 6.78 -15.62
C ALA A 20 6.06 6.33 -14.24
N ASP A 21 5.04 5.48 -14.22
CA ASP A 21 4.47 4.88 -13.03
C ASP A 21 4.61 3.36 -13.09
N ALA A 22 4.59 2.74 -11.93
CA ALA A 22 4.33 1.31 -11.78
C ALA A 22 3.25 1.07 -10.71
N TYR A 23 2.53 -0.03 -10.85
CA TYR A 23 1.51 -0.45 -9.89
C TYR A 23 1.94 -1.75 -9.22
N LEU A 24 1.94 -1.73 -7.89
CA LEU A 24 2.16 -2.90 -7.06
C LEU A 24 0.80 -3.46 -6.67
N TYR A 25 0.59 -4.73 -6.97
CA TYR A 25 -0.55 -5.50 -6.50
C TYR A 25 -0.06 -6.47 -5.43
N GLY A 26 -0.70 -6.48 -4.27
CA GLY A 26 -0.24 -7.30 -3.15
C GLY A 26 -1.27 -7.47 -2.06
N ARG A 27 -0.82 -8.09 -0.97
CA ARG A 27 -1.63 -8.40 0.21
C ARG A 27 -1.03 -7.74 1.45
N ILE A 28 -1.91 -7.24 2.31
CA ILE A 28 -1.49 -6.61 3.57
C ILE A 28 -0.90 -7.66 4.50
N VAL A 29 0.24 -7.33 5.13
CA VAL A 29 0.84 -8.13 6.20
C VAL A 29 0.58 -7.42 7.53
N SER A 30 -0.02 -8.13 8.48
CA SER A 30 -0.30 -7.61 9.82
C SER A 30 0.04 -8.67 10.87
N GLY A 31 0.85 -8.31 11.86
CA GLY A 31 1.31 -9.25 12.89
C GLY A 31 2.11 -10.44 12.35
N GLY A 32 2.72 -10.30 11.17
CA GLY A 32 3.46 -11.37 10.48
C GLY A 32 2.60 -12.33 9.65
N CYS A 33 1.29 -12.12 9.62
CA CYS A 33 0.35 -12.91 8.81
C CYS A 33 -0.12 -12.12 7.58
N GLU A 34 -0.22 -12.79 6.44
CA GLU A 34 -0.88 -12.24 5.26
C GLU A 34 -2.40 -12.17 5.52
N MET A 35 -3.00 -11.05 5.15
CA MET A 35 -4.45 -10.83 5.18
C MET A 35 -5.02 -11.11 3.78
N ASP A 36 -6.28 -11.56 3.71
CA ASP A 36 -6.97 -11.81 2.43
C ASP A 36 -7.28 -10.54 1.64
N GLN A 37 -7.05 -9.36 2.23
CA GLN A 37 -7.31 -8.07 1.62
C GLN A 37 -6.21 -7.72 0.63
N SER A 38 -6.59 -7.65 -0.65
CA SER A 38 -5.72 -7.11 -1.69
C SER A 38 -5.68 -5.58 -1.63
N ILE A 39 -4.52 -5.04 -1.95
CA ILE A 39 -4.28 -3.60 -2.04
C ILE A 39 -3.44 -3.31 -3.29
N VAL A 40 -3.66 -2.12 -3.85
CA VAL A 40 -2.90 -1.61 -4.98
C VAL A 40 -2.20 -0.32 -4.56
N ALA A 41 -0.92 -0.21 -4.89
CA ALA A 41 -0.12 0.99 -4.65
C ALA A 41 0.54 1.46 -5.94
N ARG A 42 0.38 2.75 -6.26
CA ARG A 42 1.14 3.40 -7.34
C ARG A 42 2.49 3.86 -6.82
N VAL A 43 3.56 3.54 -7.54
CA VAL A 43 4.93 3.92 -7.24
C VAL A 43 5.60 4.52 -8.49
N ASP A 44 6.78 5.11 -8.31
CA ASP A 44 7.60 5.55 -9.43
C ASP A 44 7.95 4.37 -10.34
N GLY A 45 7.85 4.54 -11.65
CA GLY A 45 8.12 3.48 -12.63
C GLY A 45 9.60 3.16 -12.80
N ARG A 46 10.52 3.97 -12.26
CA ARG A 46 11.97 3.74 -12.33
C ARG A 46 12.43 2.89 -11.17
N GLY A 47 12.60 1.59 -11.43
CA GLY A 47 13.06 0.63 -10.43
C GLY A 47 12.00 0.32 -9.37
N PRO A 48 10.79 -0.12 -9.78
CA PRO A 48 9.78 -0.53 -8.82
C PRO A 48 10.26 -1.74 -8.01
N PRO A 49 9.73 -1.94 -6.78
CA PRO A 49 9.95 -3.17 -6.03
C PRO A 49 9.57 -4.40 -6.86
N GLU A 50 10.37 -5.47 -6.76
CA GLU A 50 10.11 -6.71 -7.48
C GLU A 50 8.97 -7.53 -6.86
N ARG A 51 8.35 -8.40 -7.64
CA ARG A 51 7.45 -9.43 -7.13
C ARG A 51 8.14 -10.26 -6.04
N GLY A 52 7.43 -10.53 -4.95
CA GLY A 52 7.93 -11.22 -3.76
C GLY A 52 8.61 -10.30 -2.75
N SER A 53 8.79 -9.02 -3.07
CA SER A 53 9.32 -8.04 -2.12
C SER A 53 8.31 -7.77 -1.00
N ARG A 54 8.81 -7.61 0.22
CA ARG A 54 8.07 -7.01 1.33
C ARG A 54 8.33 -5.52 1.38
N VAL A 55 7.28 -4.71 1.24
CA VAL A 55 7.37 -3.24 1.24
C VAL A 55 6.52 -2.65 2.35
N ARG A 56 6.80 -1.39 2.71
CA ARG A 56 6.00 -0.63 3.67
C ARG A 56 5.36 0.56 2.96
N LEU A 57 4.03 0.55 2.89
CA LEU A 57 3.23 1.62 2.31
C LEU A 57 3.00 2.72 3.37
N CYS A 58 3.45 3.93 3.05
CA CYS A 58 3.33 5.10 3.91
C CYS A 58 2.37 6.11 3.25
N PRO A 59 1.06 6.07 3.55
CA PRO A 59 0.11 7.01 2.98
C PRO A 59 0.36 8.42 3.49
N THR A 60 0.22 9.42 2.61
CA THR A 60 0.37 10.83 2.97
C THR A 60 -0.75 11.24 3.93
N PRO A 61 -0.43 11.79 5.12
CA PRO A 61 -1.42 12.38 6.02
C PRO A 61 -2.22 13.45 5.28
N GLY A 62 -3.55 13.32 5.23
CA GLY A 62 -4.45 14.19 4.47
C GLY A 62 -5.07 13.56 3.22
N HIS A 63 -4.50 12.46 2.70
CA HIS A 63 -5.11 11.64 1.64
C HIS A 63 -5.75 10.35 2.17
N LEU A 64 -5.88 10.24 3.49
CA LEU A 64 -6.59 9.14 4.14
C LEU A 64 -8.09 9.42 4.19
N HIS A 65 -8.88 8.39 3.95
CA HIS A 65 -10.33 8.43 4.05
C HIS A 65 -10.79 7.24 4.88
N PHE A 66 -11.59 7.52 5.89
CA PHE A 66 -12.16 6.51 6.78
C PHE A 66 -13.65 6.38 6.51
N PHE A 67 -14.16 5.16 6.62
CA PHE A 67 -15.56 4.85 6.40
C PHE A 67 -16.06 4.01 7.58
N ALA A 68 -17.26 4.30 8.06
CA ALA A 68 -17.95 3.45 9.02
C ALA A 68 -18.44 2.17 8.35
N VAL A 69 -18.84 1.18 9.16
CA VAL A 69 -19.30 -0.13 8.67
C VAL A 69 -20.55 -0.02 7.78
N ASP A 70 -21.34 1.03 7.99
CA ASP A 70 -22.51 1.38 7.16
C ASP A 70 -22.13 2.08 5.84
N GLY A 71 -20.84 2.25 5.55
CA GLY A 71 -20.31 2.89 4.35
C GLY A 71 -20.26 4.41 4.42
N ARG A 72 -20.70 5.04 5.51
CA ARG A 72 -20.63 6.50 5.65
C ARG A 72 -19.18 6.96 5.82
N ARG A 73 -18.76 7.95 5.02
CA ARG A 73 -17.45 8.58 5.18
C ARG A 73 -17.38 9.32 6.53
N ILE A 74 -16.33 9.05 7.29
CA ILE A 74 -16.00 9.77 8.53
C ILE A 74 -15.15 10.97 8.13
N PRO A 75 -15.59 12.21 8.44
CA PRO A 75 -14.77 13.39 8.22
C PRO A 75 -13.46 13.30 9.04
N GLY A 76 -12.35 13.64 8.39
CA GLY A 76 -11.05 13.78 9.04
C GLY A 76 -10.84 15.19 9.57
#